data_AF-A0A0B7N8A2-F1
#
_entry.id   AF-A0A0B7N8A2-F1
#
_cell.length_a   1.000
_cell.length_b   1.000
_cell.length_c   1.000
_cell.angle_alpha   90.00
_cell.angle_beta   90.00
_cell.angle_gamma   90.00
#
_symmetry.space_group_name_H-M   'P 1'
#
loop_
_entity.id
_entity.type
_entity.pdbx_description
1 polymer ?
#
loop_
_entity_poly.entity_id
_entity_poly.type
_entity_poly.pdbx_seq_one_letter_code
_entity_poly.pdbx_strand_id
1 'polypeptide(L)'
;MESNNTIVLDLGCGPGTWLMDAATEYPSSRFIGVDMCDVFPKNIRPPNVSFQIGNALERLPFQDNTFDFVNIRLFIIALKGEEWPVVIQEAYRILKPGGYLQVVECGMLERGNEFVKHVGKIFKQVIEGRGQEPYIAFKLQSLLESQMFQLEHYENKDIFLEELPIRLAHRVKELDELPRSLGDMPSIVKVKNWYAQSFQELIELPSPEITSELKASFRDAAKNSQSLPQSTPNLALPQSKPTGKYYPTIGHRYFNNFENIKCTPAILSYTESFVKAIEGVKRRHDPVVTTMAQGIMEYKQHRKTSIIDSDVQQFLDRFYMSRIGIRMLIGQHSALYRGPFMRNYVGVICTRTNIKDIAQDAIANARFICEDHYGLFRAPEVKMFCPGDIEFMYVPSHLNHMVFELLKNSLRAVVERFGSDYEDEYPPIKLVIAHGKEDITIKISDEGGGLPRSGIPVVWTYMYTTAQAQELEPEFNKSEFKAPMAGFGYGLPISRLAICKIFRW
;
A
#
# COMPACT_ATOMS: atom_id res chain seq x y z
N MET A 1 -0.66 25.52 12.03
CA MET A 1 -1.08 26.77 11.35
C MET A 1 -2.31 27.32 12.06
N GLU A 2 -2.15 27.94 13.23
CA GLU A 2 -3.29 28.16 14.18
C GLU A 2 -4.00 29.52 14.03
N SER A 3 -3.50 30.41 13.17
CA SER A 3 -4.16 31.68 12.84
C SER A 3 -5.37 31.49 11.93
N ASN A 4 -6.52 32.04 12.34
CA ASN A 4 -7.86 31.90 11.72
C ASN A 4 -8.04 32.46 10.29
N ASN A 5 -6.98 32.74 9.54
CA ASN A 5 -7.07 33.21 8.14
C ASN A 5 -5.79 32.95 7.32
N THR A 6 -5.08 31.85 7.59
CA THR A 6 -3.81 31.50 6.92
C THR A 6 -4.08 31.16 5.44
N ILE A 7 -3.29 31.70 4.52
CA ILE A 7 -3.36 31.42 3.08
C ILE A 7 -2.15 30.58 2.66
N VAL A 8 -2.42 29.37 2.17
CA VAL A 8 -1.43 28.33 1.85
C VAL A 8 -1.41 28.06 0.34
N LEU A 9 -0.22 28.00 -0.26
CA LEU A 9 0.03 27.52 -1.62
C LEU A 9 0.67 26.13 -1.60
N ASP A 10 0.21 25.23 -2.45
CA ASP A 10 0.94 24.02 -2.87
C ASP A 10 1.32 24.20 -4.34
N LEU A 11 2.62 24.37 -4.62
CA LEU A 11 3.14 24.67 -5.95
C LEU A 11 3.64 23.38 -6.61
N GLY A 12 3.10 23.07 -7.79
CA GLY A 12 3.21 21.74 -8.42
C GLY A 12 2.46 20.65 -7.65
N CYS A 13 1.25 20.99 -7.20
CA CYS A 13 0.42 20.14 -6.34
C CYS A 13 -0.06 18.83 -7.00
N GLY A 14 0.06 18.69 -8.33
CA GLY A 14 -0.46 17.57 -9.10
C GLY A 14 -1.96 17.31 -8.81
N PRO A 15 -2.36 16.08 -8.43
CA PRO A 15 -3.76 15.78 -8.07
C PRO A 15 -4.19 16.38 -6.72
N GLY A 16 -3.33 17.13 -6.03
CA GLY A 16 -3.67 17.90 -4.84
C GLY A 16 -3.87 17.10 -3.56
N THR A 17 -3.35 15.87 -3.47
CA THR A 17 -3.56 14.98 -2.30
C THR A 17 -3.15 15.65 -0.98
N TRP A 18 -1.91 16.16 -0.90
CA TRP A 18 -1.41 16.84 0.30
C TRP A 18 -2.23 18.09 0.63
N LEU A 19 -2.54 18.90 -0.38
CA LEU A 19 -3.37 20.10 -0.26
C LEU A 19 -4.77 19.78 0.32
N MET A 20 -5.41 18.69 -0.12
CA MET A 20 -6.73 18.27 0.37
C MET A 20 -6.69 17.68 1.79
N ASP A 21 -5.66 16.89 2.11
CA ASP A 21 -5.47 16.37 3.46
C ASP A 21 -5.24 17.52 4.45
N ALA A 22 -4.30 18.43 4.15
CA ALA A 22 -4.01 19.61 4.97
C ALA A 22 -5.21 20.57 5.08
N ALA A 23 -5.98 20.78 4.01
CA ALA A 23 -7.19 21.59 4.04
C ALA A 23 -8.32 21.01 4.90
N THR A 24 -8.33 19.68 5.07
CA THR A 24 -9.27 18.99 5.97
C THR A 24 -8.86 19.13 7.44
N GLU A 25 -7.55 19.16 7.71
CA GLU A 25 -6.97 19.38 9.06
C GLU A 25 -7.09 20.86 9.50
N TYR A 26 -6.94 21.82 8.58
CA TYR A 26 -6.97 23.26 8.85
C TYR A 26 -8.16 23.97 8.15
N PRO A 27 -9.42 23.69 8.52
CA PRO A 27 -10.62 24.20 7.82
C PRO A 27 -10.80 25.73 7.89
N SER A 28 -10.13 26.41 8.82
CA SER A 28 -10.10 27.89 8.93
C SER A 28 -9.06 28.55 8.02
N SER A 29 -8.20 27.77 7.35
CA SER A 29 -7.17 28.25 6.43
C SER A 29 -7.58 28.00 4.98
N ARG A 30 -7.14 28.88 4.06
CA ARG A 30 -7.47 28.82 2.63
C ARG A 30 -6.32 28.20 1.84
N PHE A 31 -6.63 27.19 1.04
CA PHE A 31 -5.67 26.37 0.32
C PHE A 31 -5.79 26.58 -1.20
N ILE A 32 -4.67 26.84 -1.85
CA ILE A 32 -4.54 27.02 -3.30
C ILE A 32 -3.53 26.01 -3.83
N GLY A 33 -3.95 25.17 -4.78
CA GLY A 33 -3.07 24.29 -5.54
C GLY A 33 -2.77 24.89 -6.91
N VAL A 34 -1.50 24.96 -7.27
CA VAL A 34 -1.06 25.32 -8.63
C VAL A 34 -0.34 24.14 -9.27
N ASP A 35 -0.63 23.85 -10.53
CA ASP A 35 0.11 22.88 -11.34
C ASP A 35 0.09 23.31 -12.82
N MET A 36 1.04 22.85 -13.63
CA MET A 36 1.06 23.12 -15.07
C MET A 36 0.07 22.24 -15.85
N CYS A 37 -0.45 21.16 -15.24
CA CYS A 37 -1.38 20.20 -15.85
C CYS A 37 -2.76 20.23 -15.18
N ASP A 38 -3.84 20.05 -15.96
CA ASP A 38 -5.20 19.79 -15.44
C ASP A 38 -5.35 18.34 -14.96
N VAL A 39 -4.67 18.01 -13.85
CA VAL A 39 -4.77 16.73 -13.14
C VAL A 39 -5.66 16.81 -11.90
N PHE A 40 -6.41 17.91 -11.75
CA PHE A 40 -7.15 18.25 -10.53
C PHE A 40 -8.39 17.38 -10.30
N PRO A 41 -8.78 17.13 -9.03
CA PRO A 41 -9.95 16.33 -8.69
C PRO A 41 -11.25 17.07 -9.04
N LYS A 42 -12.05 16.46 -9.92
CA LYS A 42 -13.22 17.12 -10.56
C LYS A 42 -14.54 16.98 -9.79
N ASN A 43 -14.63 16.02 -8.86
CA ASN A 43 -15.91 15.62 -8.24
C ASN A 43 -15.99 15.81 -6.72
N ILE A 44 -14.86 15.81 -6.00
CA ILE A 44 -14.79 15.91 -4.53
C ILE A 44 -13.56 16.74 -4.15
N ARG A 45 -13.74 17.78 -3.34
CA ARG A 45 -12.66 18.56 -2.69
C ARG A 45 -13.21 19.33 -1.47
N PRO A 46 -12.38 19.66 -0.46
CA PRO A 46 -12.79 20.54 0.64
C PRO A 46 -13.22 21.94 0.17
N PRO A 47 -14.13 22.64 0.88
CA PRO A 47 -14.68 23.93 0.44
C PRO A 47 -13.66 25.09 0.51
N ASN A 48 -12.60 24.93 1.31
CA ASN A 48 -11.48 25.85 1.44
C ASN A 48 -10.34 25.60 0.43
N VAL A 49 -10.50 24.61 -0.48
CA VAL A 49 -9.53 24.28 -1.55
C VAL A 49 -9.95 24.87 -2.89
N SER A 50 -8.99 25.49 -3.56
CA SER A 50 -9.08 25.92 -4.96
C SER A 50 -7.85 25.46 -5.75
N PHE A 51 -8.02 25.26 -7.06
CA PHE A 51 -6.97 24.82 -7.98
C PHE A 51 -6.86 25.78 -9.17
N GLN A 52 -5.64 26.00 -9.67
CA GLN A 52 -5.36 26.86 -10.80
C GLN A 52 -4.24 26.28 -11.67
N ILE A 53 -4.40 26.34 -13.00
CA ILE A 53 -3.32 26.00 -13.93
C ILE A 53 -2.30 27.14 -13.93
N GLY A 54 -1.02 26.84 -13.74
CA GLY A 54 0.07 27.81 -13.75
C GLY A 54 1.45 27.16 -13.80
N ASN A 55 2.36 27.77 -14.56
CA ASN A 55 3.76 27.34 -14.66
C ASN A 55 4.61 28.03 -13.58
N ALA A 56 5.31 27.26 -12.75
CA ALA A 56 6.18 27.78 -11.69
C ALA A 56 7.42 28.55 -12.21
N LEU A 57 7.79 28.36 -13.48
CA LEU A 57 8.86 29.11 -14.17
C LEU A 57 8.42 30.50 -14.66
N GLU A 58 7.12 30.79 -14.60
CA GLU A 58 6.52 32.04 -15.03
C GLU A 58 6.00 32.82 -13.82
N ARG A 59 5.80 34.14 -13.97
CA ARG A 59 5.22 34.95 -12.90
C ARG A 59 3.75 34.57 -12.70
N LEU A 60 3.47 33.91 -11.58
CA LEU A 60 2.14 33.46 -11.21
C LEU A 60 1.18 34.65 -10.99
N PRO A 61 -0.12 34.50 -11.27
CA PRO A 61 -1.12 35.57 -11.23
C PRO A 61 -1.56 35.97 -9.80
N PHE A 62 -0.63 35.91 -8.84
CA PHE A 62 -0.79 36.37 -7.46
C PHE A 62 -0.04 37.68 -7.23
N GLN A 63 -0.54 38.50 -6.31
CA GLN A 63 0.14 39.72 -5.89
C GLN A 63 1.37 39.40 -5.04
N ASP A 64 2.33 40.31 -5.00
CA ASP A 64 3.47 40.20 -4.08
C ASP A 64 2.93 40.18 -2.64
N ASN A 65 3.49 39.36 -1.73
CA ASN A 65 3.04 39.24 -0.34
C ASN A 65 1.60 38.69 -0.16
N THR A 66 1.19 37.69 -0.96
CA THR A 66 -0.15 37.06 -0.88
C THR A 66 -0.25 35.95 0.18
N PHE A 67 0.77 35.11 0.33
CA PHE A 67 0.71 33.83 1.06
C PHE A 67 1.44 33.86 2.40
N ASP A 68 0.93 33.09 3.36
CA ASP A 68 1.56 32.87 4.67
C ASP A 68 2.48 31.64 4.66
N PHE A 69 2.18 30.67 3.78
CA PHE A 69 2.94 29.44 3.60
C PHE A 69 2.96 29.01 2.12
N VAL A 70 4.11 28.57 1.63
CA VAL A 70 4.28 27.94 0.31
C VAL A 70 4.94 26.58 0.49
N ASN A 71 4.32 25.53 -0.06
CA ASN A 71 4.88 24.19 -0.18
C ASN A 71 5.43 23.94 -1.59
N ILE A 72 6.61 23.35 -1.67
CA ILE A 72 7.23 22.80 -2.89
C ILE A 72 7.72 21.39 -2.55
N ARG A 73 7.44 20.38 -3.40
CA ARG A 73 7.82 18.99 -3.11
C ARG A 73 8.06 18.14 -4.36
N LEU A 74 9.16 17.40 -4.34
CA LEU A 74 9.62 16.51 -5.43
C LEU A 74 9.85 17.23 -6.77
N PHE A 75 10.22 18.50 -6.73
CA PHE A 75 10.57 19.30 -7.90
C PHE A 75 11.88 18.86 -8.56
N ILE A 76 12.68 17.97 -7.94
CA ILE A 76 13.87 17.34 -8.51
C ILE A 76 13.60 16.62 -9.84
N ILE A 77 12.39 16.12 -10.06
CA ILE A 77 11.98 15.51 -11.34
C ILE A 77 11.28 16.48 -12.31
N ALA A 78 11.03 17.72 -11.89
CA ALA A 78 10.37 18.78 -12.66
C ALA A 78 11.36 19.84 -13.18
N LEU A 79 12.18 20.44 -12.31
CA LEU A 79 13.04 21.58 -12.63
C LEU A 79 14.47 21.19 -13.06
N LYS A 80 15.01 21.93 -14.04
CA LYS A 80 16.46 21.96 -14.32
C LYS A 80 17.24 22.63 -13.17
N GLY A 81 18.53 22.31 -13.03
CA GLY A 81 19.38 22.88 -11.98
C GLY A 81 19.43 24.42 -11.99
N GLU A 82 19.37 25.02 -13.19
CA GLU A 82 19.33 26.45 -13.46
C GLU A 82 17.96 27.13 -13.20
N GLU A 83 16.88 26.35 -13.09
CA GLU A 83 15.50 26.85 -12.93
C GLU A 83 15.11 27.02 -11.45
N TRP A 84 15.78 26.30 -10.55
CA TRP A 84 15.55 26.34 -9.11
C TRP A 84 15.59 27.75 -8.48
N PRO A 85 16.54 28.64 -8.80
CA PRO A 85 16.53 30.02 -8.29
C PRO A 85 15.29 30.81 -8.73
N VAL A 86 14.77 30.56 -9.94
CA VAL A 86 13.61 31.28 -10.49
C VAL A 86 12.35 30.95 -9.67
N VAL A 87 12.12 29.67 -9.40
CA VAL A 87 10.96 29.21 -8.62
C VAL A 87 11.05 29.68 -7.15
N ILE A 88 12.26 29.72 -6.57
CA ILE A 88 12.46 30.21 -5.21
C ILE A 88 12.28 31.74 -5.12
N GLN A 89 12.71 32.51 -6.13
CA GLN A 89 12.44 33.96 -6.21
C GLN A 89 10.94 34.26 -6.36
N GLU A 90 10.23 33.45 -7.15
CA GLU A 90 8.77 33.58 -7.31
C GLU A 90 8.04 33.20 -6.00
N ALA A 91 8.48 32.16 -5.30
CA ALA A 91 7.98 31.80 -3.97
C ALA A 91 8.26 32.90 -2.93
N TYR A 92 9.46 33.49 -2.93
CA TYR A 92 9.82 34.64 -2.07
C TYR A 92 8.93 35.85 -2.34
N ARG A 93 8.68 36.18 -3.62
CA ARG A 93 7.80 37.29 -4.03
C ARG A 93 6.38 37.15 -3.50
N ILE A 94 5.79 35.96 -3.61
CA ILE A 94 4.38 35.73 -3.27
C ILE A 94 4.17 35.45 -1.79
N LEU A 95 5.23 35.12 -1.03
CA LEU A 95 5.18 35.05 0.43
C LEU A 95 5.13 36.44 1.07
N LYS A 96 4.42 36.55 2.20
CA LYS A 96 4.44 37.73 3.08
C LYS A 96 5.77 37.83 3.83
N PRO A 97 6.14 39.01 4.36
CA PRO A 97 7.28 39.14 5.26
C PRO A 97 6.99 38.33 6.53
N GLY A 98 7.86 37.36 6.85
CA GLY A 98 7.63 36.39 7.93
C GLY A 98 6.74 35.19 7.56
N GLY A 99 6.37 35.03 6.29
CA GLY A 99 5.78 33.79 5.76
C GLY A 99 6.84 32.71 5.52
N TYR A 100 6.40 31.45 5.45
CA TYR A 100 7.30 30.28 5.43
C TYR A 100 7.32 29.59 4.06
N LEU A 101 8.52 29.25 3.58
CA LEU A 101 8.72 28.35 2.44
C LEU A 101 9.17 26.97 2.94
N GLN A 102 8.39 25.93 2.60
CA GLN A 102 8.77 24.54 2.81
C GLN A 102 9.16 23.90 1.47
N VAL A 103 10.36 23.31 1.40
CA VAL A 103 10.84 22.56 0.22
C VAL A 103 11.21 21.14 0.64
N VAL A 104 10.60 20.12 0.03
CA VAL A 104 10.80 18.70 0.38
C VAL A 104 11.24 17.89 -0.83
N GLU A 105 12.55 17.64 -0.94
CA GLU A 105 13.16 16.86 -2.01
C GLU A 105 13.73 15.52 -1.52
N CYS A 106 13.85 14.55 -2.44
CA CYS A 106 14.49 13.27 -2.13
C CYS A 106 16.00 13.30 -2.45
N GLY A 107 16.79 12.63 -1.61
CA GLY A 107 18.20 12.35 -1.89
C GLY A 107 18.38 11.24 -2.93
N MET A 108 19.56 11.16 -3.55
CA MET A 108 19.91 10.06 -4.44
C MET A 108 20.02 8.72 -3.69
N LEU A 109 19.60 7.64 -4.36
CA LEU A 109 19.59 6.28 -3.83
C LEU A 109 21.00 5.65 -3.84
N GLU A 110 21.93 6.24 -3.08
CA GLU A 110 23.33 5.82 -3.01
C GLU A 110 23.59 4.74 -1.94
N ARG A 111 22.63 4.57 -1.02
CA ARG A 111 22.65 3.58 0.09
C ARG A 111 21.65 2.46 -0.22
N GLY A 112 22.05 1.20 0.03
CA GLY A 112 21.22 0.01 -0.19
C GLY A 112 21.95 -1.12 -0.93
N ASN A 113 21.19 -2.09 -1.44
CA ASN A 113 21.71 -3.13 -2.32
C ASN A 113 21.99 -2.59 -3.74
N GLU A 114 22.65 -3.38 -4.60
CA GLU A 114 23.17 -2.86 -5.87
C GLU A 114 22.11 -2.40 -6.89
N PHE A 115 20.85 -2.89 -6.85
CA PHE A 115 19.78 -2.31 -7.70
C PHE A 115 19.11 -1.09 -7.06
N VAL A 116 19.15 -0.91 -5.74
CA VAL A 116 18.88 0.43 -5.15
C VAL A 116 19.90 1.44 -5.69
N LYS A 117 21.20 1.09 -5.66
CA LYS A 117 22.27 1.91 -6.25
C LYS A 117 22.15 2.06 -7.77
N HIS A 118 21.67 1.05 -8.48
CA HIS A 118 21.49 1.12 -9.94
C HIS A 118 20.31 1.97 -10.34
N VAL A 119 19.17 1.86 -9.65
CA VAL A 119 18.04 2.74 -9.92
C VAL A 119 18.39 4.14 -9.48
N GLY A 120 19.17 4.33 -8.39
CA GLY A 120 19.84 5.60 -8.09
C GLY A 120 20.70 6.11 -9.24
N LYS A 121 21.53 5.26 -9.84
CA LYS A 121 22.39 5.60 -11.00
C LYS A 121 21.59 5.90 -12.28
N ILE A 122 20.53 5.14 -12.59
CA ILE A 122 19.63 5.42 -13.72
C ILE A 122 18.87 6.72 -13.47
N PHE A 123 18.27 6.88 -12.29
CA PHE A 123 17.48 8.04 -11.91
C PHE A 123 18.34 9.30 -11.95
N LYS A 124 19.56 9.25 -11.40
CA LYS A 124 20.60 10.25 -11.56
C LYS A 124 20.91 10.52 -13.04
N GLN A 125 21.18 9.51 -13.87
CA GLN A 125 21.45 9.70 -15.30
C GLN A 125 20.24 10.27 -16.09
N VAL A 126 19.01 9.99 -15.67
CA VAL A 126 17.78 10.55 -16.27
C VAL A 126 17.58 12.00 -15.85
N ILE A 127 17.87 12.34 -14.60
CA ILE A 127 17.84 13.70 -14.04
C ILE A 127 18.95 14.54 -14.70
N GLU A 128 20.21 14.10 -14.66
CA GLU A 128 21.35 14.74 -15.33
C GLU A 128 21.10 14.89 -16.85
N GLY A 129 20.56 13.84 -17.49
CA GLY A 129 20.21 13.84 -18.92
C GLY A 129 19.04 14.76 -19.31
N ARG A 130 18.30 15.29 -18.32
CA ARG A 130 17.26 16.33 -18.48
C ARG A 130 17.77 17.72 -18.09
N GLY A 131 19.03 17.88 -17.66
CA GLY A 131 19.56 19.12 -17.09
C GLY A 131 19.12 19.39 -15.64
N GLN A 132 18.55 18.38 -14.97
CA GLN A 132 18.05 18.46 -13.60
C GLN A 132 19.19 18.16 -12.60
N GLU A 133 19.09 18.66 -11.38
CA GLU A 133 20.16 18.59 -10.37
C GLU A 133 19.95 17.42 -9.40
N PRO A 134 20.70 16.30 -9.51
CA PRO A 134 20.47 15.11 -8.70
C PRO A 134 20.77 15.30 -7.20
N TYR A 135 21.61 16.26 -6.83
CA TYR A 135 21.96 16.52 -5.43
C TYR A 135 21.23 17.73 -4.85
N ILE A 136 20.12 18.17 -5.45
CA ILE A 136 19.41 19.40 -5.03
C ILE A 136 19.03 19.38 -3.56
N ALA A 137 18.59 18.24 -3.02
CA ALA A 137 18.26 18.07 -1.59
C ALA A 137 19.41 18.48 -0.64
N PHE A 138 20.68 18.29 -1.06
CA PHE A 138 21.87 18.71 -0.31
C PHE A 138 22.30 20.16 -0.58
N LYS A 139 21.70 20.81 -1.59
CA LYS A 139 21.95 22.21 -1.98
C LYS A 139 20.84 23.16 -1.54
N LEU A 140 19.67 22.65 -1.11
CA LEU A 140 18.51 23.47 -0.72
C LEU A 140 18.85 24.54 0.31
N GLN A 141 19.65 24.22 1.35
CA GLN A 141 20.02 25.19 2.38
C GLN A 141 20.73 26.42 1.77
N SER A 142 21.89 26.22 1.14
CA SER A 142 22.69 27.33 0.59
C SER A 142 21.99 28.06 -0.56
N LEU A 143 21.11 27.35 -1.28
CA LEU A 143 20.24 27.93 -2.29
C LEU A 143 19.20 28.87 -1.67
N LEU A 144 18.49 28.45 -0.61
CA LEU A 144 17.51 29.28 0.10
C LEU A 144 18.18 30.49 0.77
N GLU A 145 19.31 30.28 1.45
CA GLU A 145 20.14 31.34 2.05
C GLU A 145 20.59 32.37 0.99
N SER A 146 20.95 31.93 -0.23
CA SER A 146 21.30 32.82 -1.34
C SER A 146 20.13 33.69 -1.86
N GLN A 147 18.88 33.27 -1.58
CA GLN A 147 17.66 33.97 -1.98
C GLN A 147 16.97 34.65 -0.79
N MET A 148 17.74 35.12 0.19
CA MET A 148 17.28 35.92 1.34
C MET A 148 16.33 35.20 2.33
N PHE A 149 16.22 33.87 2.27
CA PHE A 149 15.51 33.10 3.31
C PHE A 149 16.40 32.82 4.52
N GLN A 150 15.83 32.91 5.73
CA GLN A 150 16.41 32.38 6.95
C GLN A 150 16.00 30.92 7.15
N LEU A 151 16.95 30.05 7.50
CA LEU A 151 16.67 28.63 7.74
C LEU A 151 16.17 28.41 9.18
N GLU A 152 14.87 28.18 9.34
CA GLU A 152 14.24 27.86 10.63
C GLU A 152 14.33 26.37 11.00
N HIS A 153 14.28 25.47 10.01
CA HIS A 153 14.31 24.02 10.24
C HIS A 153 14.92 23.26 9.05
N TYR A 154 15.70 22.22 9.34
CA TYR A 154 16.24 21.28 8.35
C TYR A 154 16.33 19.89 8.98
N GLU A 155 15.91 18.87 8.22
CA GLU A 155 15.89 17.47 8.64
C GLU A 155 16.25 16.58 7.44
N ASN A 156 16.93 15.45 7.69
CA ASN A 156 17.28 14.48 6.67
C ASN A 156 17.00 13.06 7.20
N LYS A 157 16.33 12.22 6.39
CA LYS A 157 15.84 10.89 6.78
C LYS A 157 16.18 9.84 5.72
N ASP A 158 16.94 8.82 6.10
CA ASP A 158 17.17 7.62 5.29
C ASP A 158 15.93 6.70 5.35
N ILE A 159 15.42 6.26 4.20
CA ILE A 159 14.13 5.53 4.12
C ILE A 159 14.32 4.01 3.92
N PHE A 160 15.46 3.56 3.40
CA PHE A 160 15.56 2.28 2.67
C PHE A 160 15.99 1.03 3.46
N LEU A 161 16.10 1.09 4.79
CA LEU A 161 16.42 -0.10 5.63
C LEU A 161 15.38 -0.43 6.72
N GLU A 162 14.41 0.44 6.97
CA GLU A 162 13.55 0.38 8.17
C GLU A 162 12.05 0.23 7.86
N GLU A 163 11.71 -0.19 6.65
CA GLU A 163 10.32 -0.30 6.14
C GLU A 163 9.34 -1.05 7.05
N LEU A 164 9.77 -2.10 7.78
CA LEU A 164 8.91 -2.77 8.76
C LEU A 164 8.72 -1.93 10.04
N PRO A 165 9.77 -1.53 10.78
CA PRO A 165 9.66 -0.57 11.89
C PRO A 165 8.83 0.69 11.54
N ILE A 166 9.11 1.36 10.42
CA ILE A 166 8.40 2.59 9.99
C ILE A 166 6.90 2.31 9.82
N ARG A 167 6.52 1.24 9.12
CA ARG A 167 5.10 0.89 8.91
C ARG A 167 4.38 0.56 10.21
N LEU A 168 5.05 -0.11 11.15
CA LEU A 168 4.52 -0.42 12.48
C LEU A 168 4.37 0.85 13.32
N ALA A 169 5.38 1.72 13.38
CA ALA A 169 5.32 3.01 14.07
C ALA A 169 4.19 3.90 13.53
N HIS A 170 4.02 3.97 12.20
CA HIS A 170 2.88 4.67 11.59
C HIS A 170 1.52 4.02 11.94
N ARG A 171 1.45 2.71 12.26
CA ARG A 171 0.20 2.11 12.78
C ARG A 171 -0.03 2.45 14.25
N VAL A 172 1.01 2.50 15.09
CA VAL A 172 0.88 2.96 16.48
C VAL A 172 0.34 4.39 16.50
N LYS A 173 0.94 5.30 15.72
CA LYS A 173 0.50 6.69 15.61
C LYS A 173 -0.94 6.81 15.11
N GLU A 174 -1.28 6.17 13.98
CA GLU A 174 -2.66 6.19 13.44
C GLU A 174 -3.71 5.61 14.40
N LEU A 175 -3.34 4.67 15.31
CA LEU A 175 -4.23 4.09 16.32
C LEU A 175 -4.36 4.97 17.58
N ASP A 176 -3.40 5.85 17.83
CA ASP A 176 -3.40 6.79 18.95
C ASP A 176 -4.22 8.05 18.63
N GLU A 177 -4.04 8.58 17.41
CA GLU A 177 -4.74 9.76 16.88
C GLU A 177 -6.18 9.46 16.42
N LEU A 178 -6.79 8.34 16.86
CA LEU A 178 -8.11 7.92 16.40
C LEU A 178 -9.23 8.85 16.89
N PRO A 179 -10.08 9.35 15.99
CA PRO A 179 -11.03 10.42 16.30
C PRO A 179 -12.08 9.99 17.33
N ARG A 180 -12.55 10.97 18.10
CA ARG A 180 -13.76 10.87 18.93
C ARG A 180 -13.75 9.66 19.90
N SER A 181 -12.65 9.38 20.59
CA SER A 181 -12.53 8.26 21.54
C SER A 181 -12.69 6.85 20.95
N LEU A 182 -12.45 6.66 19.64
CA LEU A 182 -12.30 5.30 19.11
C LEU A 182 -10.99 4.65 19.60
N GLY A 183 -9.92 5.43 19.78
CA GLY A 183 -8.64 4.95 20.33
C GLY A 183 -8.71 4.42 21.76
N ASP A 184 -9.75 4.80 22.52
CA ASP A 184 -9.98 4.42 23.92
C ASP A 184 -10.64 3.03 24.07
N MET A 185 -11.18 2.46 22.99
CA MET A 185 -11.90 1.19 23.05
C MET A 185 -10.95 0.03 23.39
N PRO A 186 -11.26 -0.85 24.37
CA PRO A 186 -10.34 -1.89 24.85
C PRO A 186 -9.70 -2.74 23.75
N SER A 187 -10.46 -3.12 22.73
CA SER A 187 -9.94 -3.92 21.62
C SER A 187 -9.06 -3.11 20.65
N ILE A 188 -9.28 -1.80 20.52
CA ILE A 188 -8.40 -0.90 19.75
C ILE A 188 -7.07 -0.68 20.49
N VAL A 189 -7.12 -0.42 21.81
CA VAL A 189 -5.92 -0.33 22.67
C VAL A 189 -5.10 -1.62 22.61
N LYS A 190 -5.75 -2.79 22.66
CA LYS A 190 -5.11 -4.10 22.53
C LYS A 190 -4.33 -4.23 21.21
N VAL A 191 -4.90 -3.77 20.09
CA VAL A 191 -4.24 -3.76 18.78
C VAL A 191 -3.09 -2.75 18.75
N LYS A 192 -3.26 -1.53 19.30
CA LYS A 192 -2.18 -0.52 19.42
C LYS A 192 -0.97 -1.08 20.17
N ASN A 193 -1.21 -1.76 21.28
CA ASN A 193 -0.16 -2.40 22.08
C ASN A 193 0.56 -3.53 21.31
N TRP A 194 -0.14 -4.30 20.47
CA TRP A 194 0.50 -5.29 19.61
C TRP A 194 1.42 -4.66 18.56
N TYR A 195 1.01 -3.55 17.93
CA TYR A 195 1.87 -2.80 17.00
C TYR A 195 3.08 -2.19 17.71
N ALA A 196 2.90 -1.62 18.90
CA ALA A 196 3.97 -1.04 19.70
C ALA A 196 5.01 -2.10 20.14
N GLN A 197 4.56 -3.23 20.67
CA GLN A 197 5.44 -4.37 21.01
C GLN A 197 6.21 -4.86 19.77
N SER A 198 5.54 -5.02 18.62
CA SER A 198 6.19 -5.46 17.39
C SER A 198 7.16 -4.43 16.80
N PHE A 199 6.96 -3.13 17.05
CA PHE A 199 7.92 -2.09 16.68
C PHE A 199 9.17 -2.18 17.58
N GLN A 200 8.96 -2.22 18.90
CA GLN A 200 10.02 -2.38 19.90
C GLN A 200 10.90 -3.61 19.63
N GLU A 201 10.28 -4.79 19.45
CA GLU A 201 10.97 -6.06 19.17
C GLU A 201 11.78 -6.08 17.87
N LEU A 202 11.57 -5.13 16.94
CA LEU A 202 12.37 -5.03 15.71
C LEU A 202 13.48 -3.97 15.81
N ILE A 203 13.31 -2.90 16.58
CA ILE A 203 14.36 -1.89 16.81
C ILE A 203 15.37 -2.32 17.87
N GLU A 204 14.98 -3.19 18.80
CA GLU A 204 15.87 -3.76 19.83
C GLU A 204 16.74 -4.94 19.31
N LEU A 205 16.57 -5.36 18.05
CA LEU A 205 17.40 -6.41 17.46
C LEU A 205 18.85 -5.92 17.31
N PRO A 206 19.86 -6.62 17.87
CA PRO A 206 21.24 -6.21 17.77
C PRO A 206 21.70 -6.24 16.32
N SER A 207 22.24 -5.11 15.83
CA SER A 207 22.77 -5.03 14.46
C SER A 207 23.90 -6.05 14.24
N PRO A 208 23.95 -6.73 13.08
CA PRO A 208 24.96 -7.75 12.83
C PRO A 208 26.36 -7.12 12.73
N GLU A 209 27.37 -7.76 13.33
CA GLU A 209 28.77 -7.36 13.15
C GLU A 209 29.26 -7.68 11.74
N ILE A 210 29.15 -6.70 10.84
CA ILE A 210 29.68 -6.80 9.47
C ILE A 210 31.15 -6.40 9.48
N THR A 211 32.05 -7.39 9.44
CA THR A 211 33.51 -7.17 9.46
C THR A 211 34.01 -6.44 8.21
N SER A 212 35.23 -5.89 8.27
CA SER A 212 35.84 -5.14 7.17
C SER A 212 36.09 -5.99 5.93
N GLU A 213 36.41 -7.26 6.14
CA GLU A 213 36.67 -8.28 5.11
C GLU A 213 35.38 -8.66 4.41
N LEU A 214 34.28 -8.82 5.16
CA LEU A 214 32.97 -9.10 4.57
C LEU A 214 32.41 -7.86 3.83
N LYS A 215 32.65 -6.66 4.35
CA LYS A 215 32.42 -5.39 3.63
C LYS A 215 33.24 -5.32 2.34
N ALA A 216 34.42 -5.94 2.27
CA ALA A 216 35.17 -6.06 1.02
C ALA A 216 34.55 -7.12 0.07
N SER A 217 34.27 -8.33 0.55
CA SER A 217 33.69 -9.39 -0.30
C SER A 217 32.33 -9.01 -0.91
N PHE A 218 31.46 -8.30 -0.17
CA PHE A 218 30.22 -7.75 -0.74
C PHE A 218 30.49 -6.74 -1.86
N ARG A 219 31.51 -5.88 -1.71
CA ARG A 219 31.94 -4.90 -2.75
C ARG A 219 32.60 -5.57 -3.95
N ASP A 220 33.22 -6.73 -3.80
CA ASP A 220 33.87 -7.44 -4.90
C ASP A 220 32.91 -8.38 -5.66
N ALA A 221 31.96 -9.03 -4.98
CA ALA A 221 30.86 -9.73 -5.64
C ALA A 221 30.01 -8.78 -6.52
N ALA A 222 29.77 -7.54 -6.06
CA ALA A 222 29.10 -6.49 -6.82
C ALA A 222 29.83 -6.10 -8.13
N LYS A 223 31.15 -6.30 -8.22
CA LYS A 223 31.96 -6.09 -9.43
C LYS A 223 31.94 -7.30 -10.37
N ASN A 224 31.94 -8.51 -9.80
CA ASN A 224 32.17 -9.76 -10.51
C ASN A 224 30.89 -10.50 -10.94
N SER A 225 29.72 -9.90 -10.73
CA SER A 225 28.43 -10.53 -11.05
C SER A 225 28.17 -10.58 -12.55
N GLN A 226 27.98 -11.78 -13.10
CA GLN A 226 27.68 -11.97 -14.52
C GLN A 226 26.34 -11.35 -14.92
N SER A 227 26.23 -10.96 -16.20
CA SER A 227 25.01 -10.37 -16.75
C SER A 227 23.84 -11.35 -16.69
N LEU A 228 22.73 -10.93 -16.07
CA LEU A 228 21.44 -11.61 -16.15
C LEU A 228 21.06 -12.00 -17.59
N PRO A 229 20.31 -13.11 -17.80
CA PRO A 229 19.82 -13.52 -19.10
C PRO A 229 19.03 -12.40 -19.80
N GLN A 230 18.96 -12.46 -21.14
CA GLN A 230 18.22 -11.48 -21.92
C GLN A 230 16.75 -11.41 -21.46
N SER A 231 16.24 -10.20 -21.30
CA SER A 231 14.82 -9.97 -21.05
C SER A 231 14.00 -10.45 -22.25
N THR A 232 13.02 -11.32 -22.00
CA THR A 232 12.02 -11.69 -23.01
C THR A 232 11.35 -10.41 -23.54
N PRO A 233 11.40 -10.11 -24.85
CA PRO A 233 10.84 -8.88 -25.38
C PRO A 233 9.32 -8.80 -25.15
N ASN A 234 8.80 -7.62 -24.81
CA ASN A 234 7.36 -7.40 -24.76
C ASN A 234 6.78 -7.51 -26.18
N LEU A 235 6.00 -8.56 -26.42
CA LEU A 235 5.40 -8.88 -27.72
C LEU A 235 4.40 -7.81 -28.22
N ALA A 236 3.95 -6.89 -27.37
CA ALA A 236 3.09 -5.77 -27.74
C ALA A 236 3.87 -4.55 -28.30
N LEU A 237 5.19 -4.50 -28.15
CA LEU A 237 6.02 -3.40 -28.67
C LEU A 237 6.52 -3.70 -30.10
N PRO A 238 6.44 -2.75 -31.04
CA PRO A 238 7.03 -2.91 -32.37
C PRO A 238 8.54 -3.19 -32.29
N GLN A 239 9.03 -4.18 -33.06
CA GLN A 239 10.44 -4.54 -33.10
C GLN A 239 11.28 -3.49 -33.85
N SER A 240 11.64 -2.40 -33.18
CA SER A 240 12.64 -1.45 -33.69
C SER A 240 14.02 -2.11 -33.71
N LYS A 241 14.63 -2.19 -34.90
CA LYS A 241 16.03 -2.65 -35.02
C LYS A 241 16.95 -1.58 -34.42
N PRO A 242 17.87 -1.91 -33.48
CA PRO A 242 18.71 -0.91 -32.83
C PRO A 242 19.80 -0.39 -33.77
N THR A 243 19.53 0.72 -34.46
CA THR A 243 20.49 1.43 -35.31
C THR A 243 21.43 2.30 -34.47
N GLY A 244 22.35 1.67 -33.74
CA GLY A 244 23.38 2.39 -32.97
C GLY A 244 24.38 1.43 -32.30
N LYS A 245 25.65 1.84 -32.21
CA LYS A 245 26.66 1.14 -31.42
C LYS A 245 26.40 1.40 -29.93
N TYR A 246 25.52 0.60 -29.33
CA TYR A 246 25.17 0.71 -27.92
C TYR A 246 26.34 0.22 -27.04
N TYR A 247 27.20 1.14 -26.62
CA TYR A 247 28.17 0.87 -25.56
C TYR A 247 27.39 0.59 -24.26
N PRO A 248 27.59 -0.56 -23.59
CA PRO A 248 26.80 -0.94 -22.43
C PRO A 248 27.17 -0.07 -21.21
N THR A 249 26.39 0.99 -20.99
CA THR A 249 26.47 1.80 -19.76
C THR A 249 26.15 0.91 -18.57
N ILE A 250 27.15 0.69 -17.71
CA ILE A 250 27.15 -0.37 -16.68
C ILE A 250 25.94 -0.22 -15.74
N GLY A 251 25.04 -1.20 -15.82
CA GLY A 251 23.80 -1.26 -15.02
C GLY A 251 23.77 -2.42 -14.03
N HIS A 252 23.75 -2.11 -12.74
CA HIS A 252 23.79 -3.08 -11.64
C HIS A 252 22.37 -3.58 -11.28
N ARG A 253 21.80 -4.41 -12.15
CA ARG A 253 20.48 -5.07 -11.94
C ARG A 253 20.45 -5.84 -10.59
N TYR A 254 19.27 -6.22 -10.06
CA TYR A 254 19.11 -6.90 -8.74
C TYR A 254 19.60 -8.36 -8.74
N PHE A 255 20.84 -8.55 -9.15
CA PHE A 255 21.54 -9.81 -9.12
C PHE A 255 23.02 -9.53 -8.86
N ASN A 256 23.36 -9.46 -7.58
CA ASN A 256 24.70 -9.80 -7.17
C ASN A 256 24.77 -11.32 -7.05
N ASN A 257 25.72 -11.96 -7.72
CA ASN A 257 26.06 -13.34 -7.41
C ASN A 257 26.79 -13.36 -6.05
N PHE A 258 26.03 -13.67 -5.01
CA PHE A 258 26.53 -13.90 -3.66
C PHE A 258 26.74 -15.39 -3.33
N GLU A 259 26.59 -16.31 -4.29
CA GLU A 259 26.71 -17.77 -4.08
C GLU A 259 28.08 -18.16 -3.49
N ASN A 260 29.11 -17.36 -3.81
CA ASN A 260 30.48 -17.54 -3.34
C ASN A 260 30.79 -16.80 -2.01
N ILE A 261 29.87 -15.98 -1.48
CA ILE A 261 30.06 -15.33 -0.17
C ILE A 261 29.56 -16.26 0.93
N LYS A 262 30.47 -16.74 1.76
CA LYS A 262 30.13 -17.46 3.00
C LYS A 262 29.64 -16.47 4.05
N CYS A 263 28.35 -16.52 4.40
CA CYS A 263 27.80 -15.79 5.53
C CYS A 263 28.54 -16.15 6.82
N THR A 264 28.86 -15.16 7.64
CA THR A 264 29.48 -15.39 8.95
C THR A 264 28.47 -16.00 9.94
N PRO A 265 28.90 -16.75 10.97
CA PRO A 265 28.01 -17.24 12.01
C PRO A 265 27.22 -16.13 12.70
N ALA A 266 27.81 -14.94 12.86
CA ALA A 266 27.14 -13.75 13.39
C ALA A 266 25.94 -13.31 12.53
N ILE A 267 26.10 -13.28 11.19
CA ILE A 267 25.02 -12.94 10.27
C ILE A 267 23.95 -14.04 10.23
N LEU A 268 24.34 -15.32 10.20
CA LEU A 268 23.37 -16.41 10.26
C LEU A 268 22.55 -16.39 11.56
N SER A 269 23.19 -16.09 12.70
CA SER A 269 22.53 -15.90 14.00
C SER A 269 21.59 -14.68 13.99
N TYR A 270 22.02 -13.57 13.40
CA TYR A 270 21.18 -12.38 13.24
C TYR A 270 19.95 -12.65 12.36
N THR A 271 20.12 -13.24 11.17
CA THR A 271 19.00 -13.54 10.27
C THR A 271 18.04 -14.56 10.90
N GLU A 272 18.55 -15.59 11.57
CA GLU A 272 17.75 -16.55 12.34
C GLU A 272 16.95 -15.88 13.47
N SER A 273 17.49 -14.84 14.11
CA SER A 273 16.83 -14.06 15.16
C SER A 273 15.79 -13.08 14.58
N PHE A 274 16.14 -12.38 13.50
CA PHE A 274 15.23 -11.49 12.75
C PHE A 274 14.02 -12.26 12.19
N VAL A 275 14.24 -13.46 11.63
CA VAL A 275 13.17 -14.31 11.13
C VAL A 275 12.25 -14.79 12.26
N LYS A 276 12.80 -15.16 13.43
CA LYS A 276 12.01 -15.45 14.63
C LYS A 276 11.18 -14.24 15.06
N ALA A 277 11.75 -13.04 15.05
CA ALA A 277 11.06 -11.80 15.42
C ALA A 277 9.88 -11.52 14.47
N ILE A 278 10.09 -11.47 13.14
CA ILE A 278 9.00 -11.20 12.20
C ILE A 278 7.92 -12.32 12.18
N GLU A 279 8.29 -13.56 12.48
CA GLU A 279 7.31 -14.67 12.67
C GLU A 279 6.56 -14.57 14.01
N GLY A 280 7.16 -13.95 15.04
CA GLY A 280 6.47 -13.47 16.23
C GLY A 280 5.47 -12.36 15.90
N VAL A 281 5.91 -11.31 15.20
CA VAL A 281 5.07 -10.20 14.72
C VAL A 281 3.88 -10.73 13.93
N LYS A 282 4.09 -11.65 12.98
CA LYS A 282 3.03 -12.30 12.18
C LYS A 282 1.96 -12.94 13.05
N ARG A 283 2.35 -13.82 13.98
CA ARG A 283 1.44 -14.55 14.87
C ARG A 283 0.69 -13.61 15.82
N ARG A 284 1.38 -12.63 16.41
CA ARG A 284 0.77 -11.56 17.21
C ARG A 284 -0.29 -10.78 16.42
N HIS A 285 -0.08 -10.59 15.12
CA HIS A 285 -0.96 -9.80 14.25
C HIS A 285 -2.05 -10.58 13.53
N ASP A 286 -2.08 -11.91 13.59
CA ASP A 286 -3.14 -12.72 12.97
C ASP A 286 -4.57 -12.32 13.45
N PRO A 287 -4.88 -12.20 14.77
CA PRO A 287 -6.21 -11.82 15.26
C PRO A 287 -6.57 -10.33 15.11
N VAL A 288 -5.74 -9.50 14.45
CA VAL A 288 -5.99 -8.04 14.34
C VAL A 288 -7.29 -7.71 13.58
N VAL A 289 -7.72 -8.50 12.59
CA VAL A 289 -8.96 -8.18 11.85
C VAL A 289 -10.19 -8.31 12.73
N THR A 290 -10.32 -9.42 13.46
CA THR A 290 -11.44 -9.66 14.38
C THR A 290 -11.39 -8.74 15.60
N THR A 291 -10.20 -8.50 16.16
CA THR A 291 -10.03 -7.59 17.30
C THR A 291 -10.38 -6.14 16.92
N MET A 292 -9.99 -5.67 15.73
CA MET A 292 -10.40 -4.34 15.24
C MET A 292 -11.92 -4.27 15.00
N ALA A 293 -12.54 -5.29 14.39
CA ALA A 293 -14.00 -5.33 14.19
C ALA A 293 -14.75 -5.24 15.53
N GLN A 294 -14.31 -5.98 16.54
CA GLN A 294 -14.82 -5.90 17.91
C GLN A 294 -14.61 -4.50 18.53
N GLY A 295 -13.46 -3.84 18.28
CA GLY A 295 -13.24 -2.45 18.69
C GLY A 295 -14.21 -1.44 18.03
N ILE A 296 -14.60 -1.67 16.77
CA ILE A 296 -15.68 -0.89 16.13
C ILE A 296 -17.06 -1.24 16.73
N MET A 297 -17.30 -2.48 17.17
CA MET A 297 -18.54 -2.85 17.88
C MET A 297 -18.65 -2.16 19.24
N GLU A 298 -17.58 -2.18 20.03
CA GLU A 298 -17.44 -1.43 21.30
C GLU A 298 -17.77 0.05 21.09
N TYR A 299 -17.16 0.67 20.07
CA TYR A 299 -17.42 2.05 19.68
C TYR A 299 -18.88 2.31 19.28
N LYS A 300 -19.46 1.46 18.42
CA LYS A 300 -20.85 1.58 17.95
C LYS A 300 -21.85 1.49 19.11
N GLN A 301 -21.62 0.58 20.06
CA GLN A 301 -22.42 0.46 21.28
C GLN A 301 -22.28 1.71 22.17
N HIS A 302 -21.05 2.14 22.46
CA HIS A 302 -20.77 3.33 23.27
C HIS A 302 -21.37 4.62 22.68
N ARG A 303 -21.32 4.77 21.35
CA ARG A 303 -21.94 5.89 20.59
C ARG A 303 -23.44 5.74 20.34
N LYS A 304 -24.03 4.55 20.60
CA LYS A 304 -25.40 4.19 20.20
C LYS A 304 -25.68 4.42 18.70
N THR A 305 -24.70 4.14 17.83
CA THR A 305 -24.83 4.27 16.37
C THR A 305 -24.85 2.93 15.65
N SER A 306 -25.73 2.79 14.66
CA SER A 306 -25.81 1.61 13.79
C SER A 306 -24.82 1.64 12.62
N ILE A 307 -24.23 2.79 12.28
CA ILE A 307 -23.36 3.00 11.12
C ILE A 307 -22.06 3.71 11.56
N ILE A 308 -20.94 3.41 10.87
CA ILE A 308 -19.68 4.15 11.03
C ILE A 308 -19.66 5.42 10.15
N ASP A 309 -18.90 6.41 10.59
CA ASP A 309 -18.67 7.65 9.83
C ASP A 309 -17.59 7.47 8.72
N SER A 310 -17.45 8.46 7.83
CA SER A 310 -16.48 8.41 6.74
C SER A 310 -15.03 8.39 7.25
N ASP A 311 -14.78 9.03 8.38
CA ASP A 311 -13.45 9.18 8.97
C ASP A 311 -12.92 7.81 9.42
N VAL A 312 -13.76 7.04 10.13
CA VAL A 312 -13.51 5.65 10.52
C VAL A 312 -13.40 4.73 9.29
N GLN A 313 -14.26 4.91 8.27
CA GLN A 313 -14.17 4.11 7.03
C GLN A 313 -12.81 4.31 6.33
N GLN A 314 -12.39 5.57 6.13
CA GLN A 314 -11.12 5.90 5.49
C GLN A 314 -9.92 5.42 6.30
N PHE A 315 -9.96 5.56 7.63
CA PHE A 315 -8.95 4.99 8.53
C PHE A 315 -8.83 3.47 8.32
N LEU A 316 -9.95 2.73 8.35
CA LEU A 316 -9.92 1.27 8.18
C LEU A 316 -9.38 0.87 6.80
N ASP A 317 -9.76 1.58 5.73
CA ASP A 317 -9.21 1.36 4.39
C ASP A 317 -7.67 1.54 4.37
N ARG A 318 -7.14 2.62 4.95
CA ARG A 318 -5.68 2.86 5.08
C ARG A 318 -5.00 1.79 5.94
N PHE A 319 -5.58 1.48 7.09
CA PHE A 319 -5.06 0.54 8.08
C PHE A 319 -4.91 -0.88 7.52
N TYR A 320 -5.96 -1.41 6.88
CA TYR A 320 -5.90 -2.75 6.27
C TYR A 320 -5.00 -2.77 5.03
N MET A 321 -4.99 -1.71 4.21
CA MET A 321 -4.04 -1.63 3.08
C MET A 321 -2.58 -1.62 3.56
N SER A 322 -2.28 -1.01 4.71
CA SER A 322 -0.96 -1.11 5.35
C SER A 322 -0.68 -2.52 5.88
N ARG A 323 -1.61 -3.11 6.64
CA ARG A 323 -1.47 -4.48 7.20
C ARG A 323 -1.25 -5.55 6.13
N ILE A 324 -1.94 -5.47 4.99
CA ILE A 324 -1.71 -6.36 3.83
C ILE A 324 -0.25 -6.24 3.34
N GLY A 325 0.28 -5.01 3.25
CA GLY A 325 1.67 -4.77 2.88
C GLY A 325 2.69 -5.32 3.89
N ILE A 326 2.43 -5.15 5.20
CA ILE A 326 3.27 -5.70 6.27
C ILE A 326 3.27 -7.24 6.21
N ARG A 327 2.10 -7.88 6.07
CA ARG A 327 1.98 -9.35 5.96
C ARG A 327 2.67 -9.89 4.71
N MET A 328 2.61 -9.17 3.59
CA MET A 328 3.31 -9.53 2.35
C MET A 328 4.84 -9.52 2.54
N LEU A 329 5.40 -8.45 3.11
CA LEU A 329 6.86 -8.35 3.35
C LEU A 329 7.36 -9.44 4.31
N ILE A 330 6.67 -9.63 5.44
CA ILE A 330 7.01 -10.67 6.43
C ILE A 330 6.87 -12.07 5.82
N GLY A 331 5.78 -12.32 5.10
CA GLY A 331 5.52 -13.60 4.44
C GLY A 331 6.60 -13.94 3.41
N GLN A 332 6.99 -12.97 2.56
CA GLN A 332 8.04 -13.14 1.57
C GLN A 332 9.40 -13.48 2.22
N HIS A 333 9.79 -12.77 3.27
CA HIS A 333 11.09 -12.99 3.92
C HIS A 333 11.13 -14.33 4.69
N SER A 334 10.08 -14.65 5.45
CA SER A 334 9.93 -15.96 6.13
C SER A 334 9.96 -17.12 5.13
N ALA A 335 9.20 -17.03 4.02
CA ALA A 335 9.15 -18.08 3.00
C ALA A 335 10.48 -18.26 2.26
N LEU A 336 11.28 -17.20 2.06
CA LEU A 336 12.60 -17.30 1.44
C LEU A 336 13.68 -17.91 2.35
N TYR A 337 13.54 -17.81 3.68
CA TYR A 337 14.54 -18.31 4.64
C TYR A 337 14.17 -19.66 5.28
N ARG A 338 12.88 -19.95 5.47
CA ARG A 338 12.36 -21.17 6.12
C ARG A 338 11.33 -21.95 5.30
N GLY A 339 10.84 -21.40 4.20
CA GLY A 339 9.87 -22.09 3.36
C GLY A 339 10.49 -23.34 2.72
N PRO A 340 9.70 -24.41 2.49
CA PRO A 340 10.15 -25.52 1.65
C PRO A 340 10.45 -24.98 0.24
N PHE A 341 11.51 -25.48 -0.40
CA PHE A 341 11.76 -25.16 -1.81
C PHE A 341 10.64 -25.73 -2.68
N MET A 342 9.75 -24.85 -3.16
CA MET A 342 8.65 -25.21 -4.05
C MET A 342 8.96 -24.75 -5.48
N ARG A 343 8.82 -25.66 -6.43
CA ARG A 343 9.00 -25.36 -7.86
C ARG A 343 8.01 -24.26 -8.28
N ASN A 344 8.48 -23.30 -9.06
CA ASN A 344 7.74 -22.10 -9.50
C ASN A 344 7.42 -21.07 -8.38
N TYR A 345 7.94 -21.20 -7.15
CA TYR A 345 7.78 -20.19 -6.11
C TYR A 345 9.05 -19.37 -5.87
N VAL A 346 8.86 -18.08 -5.55
CA VAL A 346 9.87 -17.17 -5.03
C VAL A 346 9.29 -16.53 -3.77
N GLY A 347 9.53 -17.14 -2.62
CA GLY A 347 8.85 -16.80 -1.37
C GLY A 347 7.36 -17.15 -1.44
N VAL A 348 6.48 -16.16 -1.26
CA VAL A 348 5.01 -16.34 -1.38
C VAL A 348 4.46 -16.04 -2.78
N ILE A 349 5.31 -15.60 -3.72
CA ILE A 349 4.93 -15.33 -5.10
C ILE A 349 5.11 -16.62 -5.92
N CYS A 350 4.06 -17.09 -6.59
CA CYS A 350 4.16 -18.14 -7.58
C CYS A 350 4.29 -17.52 -8.98
N THR A 351 5.30 -17.94 -9.74
CA THR A 351 5.59 -17.44 -11.09
C THR A 351 4.65 -18.01 -12.16
N ARG A 352 3.93 -19.09 -11.83
CA ARG A 352 2.93 -19.77 -12.68
C ARG A 352 1.69 -20.11 -11.84
N THR A 353 1.01 -19.09 -11.34
CA THR A 353 -0.26 -19.22 -10.60
C THR A 353 -1.36 -19.61 -11.59
N ASN A 354 -1.82 -20.86 -11.56
CA ASN A 354 -2.99 -21.28 -12.33
C ASN A 354 -4.27 -20.78 -11.63
N ILE A 355 -5.03 -19.93 -12.32
CA ILE A 355 -6.27 -19.34 -11.78
C ILE A 355 -7.38 -20.36 -11.57
N LYS A 356 -7.40 -21.42 -12.37
CA LYS A 356 -8.43 -22.45 -12.42
C LYS A 356 -8.38 -23.32 -11.15
N ASP A 357 -7.19 -23.79 -10.80
CA ASP A 357 -6.95 -24.59 -9.59
C ASP A 357 -7.29 -23.77 -8.34
N ILE A 358 -6.84 -22.50 -8.28
CA ILE A 358 -7.12 -21.58 -7.18
C ILE A 358 -8.63 -21.24 -7.04
N ALA A 359 -9.36 -21.19 -8.16
CA ALA A 359 -10.81 -21.05 -8.15
C ALA A 359 -11.52 -22.34 -7.71
N GLN A 360 -11.01 -23.52 -8.09
CA GLN A 360 -11.55 -24.81 -7.63
C GLN A 360 -11.38 -25.00 -6.12
N ASP A 361 -10.20 -24.68 -5.56
CA ASP A 361 -9.96 -24.67 -4.12
C ASP A 361 -10.90 -23.71 -3.39
N ALA A 362 -11.10 -22.50 -3.94
CA ALA A 362 -12.01 -21.51 -3.36
C ALA A 362 -13.49 -21.97 -3.42
N ILE A 363 -13.91 -22.65 -4.49
CA ILE A 363 -15.24 -23.26 -4.63
C ILE A 363 -15.44 -24.36 -3.59
N ALA A 364 -14.50 -25.30 -3.46
CA ALA A 364 -14.59 -26.41 -2.52
C ALA A 364 -14.70 -25.89 -1.07
N ASN A 365 -13.81 -24.98 -0.67
CA ASN A 365 -13.79 -24.42 0.67
C ASN A 365 -15.03 -23.56 0.99
N ALA A 366 -15.52 -22.76 0.03
CA ALA A 366 -16.72 -21.94 0.23
C ALA A 366 -18.00 -22.79 0.30
N ARG A 367 -18.10 -23.86 -0.50
CA ARG A 367 -19.20 -24.84 -0.42
C ARG A 367 -19.21 -25.57 0.91
N PHE A 368 -18.07 -26.11 1.35
CA PHE A 368 -17.96 -26.84 2.61
C PHE A 368 -18.41 -26.01 3.82
N ILE A 369 -18.04 -24.72 3.86
CA ILE A 369 -18.48 -23.82 4.93
C ILE A 369 -19.98 -23.45 4.81
N CYS A 370 -20.53 -23.43 3.60
CA CYS A 370 -21.98 -23.28 3.39
C CYS A 370 -22.75 -24.53 3.86
N GLU A 371 -22.19 -25.73 3.63
CA GLU A 371 -22.72 -27.02 4.10
C GLU A 371 -22.69 -27.09 5.65
N ASP A 372 -21.52 -26.87 6.27
CA ASP A 372 -21.31 -26.85 7.74
C ASP A 372 -22.18 -25.80 8.45
N HIS A 373 -22.43 -24.63 7.83
CA HIS A 373 -23.16 -23.53 8.48
C HIS A 373 -24.69 -23.64 8.39
N TYR A 374 -25.24 -24.07 7.25
CA TYR A 374 -26.69 -24.17 7.06
C TYR A 374 -27.24 -25.58 7.33
N GLY A 375 -26.37 -26.56 7.66
CA GLY A 375 -26.76 -27.95 7.91
C GLY A 375 -27.15 -28.71 6.64
N LEU A 376 -26.64 -28.26 5.49
CA LEU A 376 -26.96 -28.80 4.17
C LEU A 376 -26.13 -30.07 3.87
N PHE A 377 -26.79 -31.07 3.28
CA PHE A 377 -26.12 -32.20 2.63
C PHE A 377 -25.40 -31.75 1.35
N ARG A 378 -25.85 -30.67 0.70
CA ARG A 378 -25.29 -30.15 -0.56
C ARG A 378 -25.56 -28.65 -0.77
N ALA A 379 -24.51 -27.82 -0.73
CA ALA A 379 -24.59 -26.41 -1.10
C ALA A 379 -24.96 -26.19 -2.59
N PRO A 380 -25.43 -24.97 -2.98
CA PRO A 380 -25.68 -24.60 -4.38
C PRO A 380 -24.50 -24.88 -5.32
N GLU A 381 -24.78 -25.43 -6.51
CA GLU A 381 -23.75 -25.78 -7.49
C GLU A 381 -23.00 -24.54 -8.02
N VAL A 382 -21.67 -24.58 -8.10
CA VAL A 382 -20.87 -23.49 -8.70
C VAL A 382 -20.31 -23.95 -10.05
N LYS A 383 -20.90 -23.48 -11.14
CA LYS A 383 -20.51 -23.77 -12.53
C LYS A 383 -19.36 -22.85 -12.94
N MET A 384 -18.15 -23.39 -12.95
CA MET A 384 -16.96 -22.68 -13.42
C MET A 384 -16.83 -22.80 -14.95
N PHE A 385 -16.66 -21.67 -15.61
CA PHE A 385 -16.33 -21.54 -17.03
C PHE A 385 -14.95 -20.91 -17.17
N CYS A 386 -13.97 -21.68 -17.66
CA CYS A 386 -12.60 -21.23 -17.89
C CYS A 386 -12.15 -21.76 -19.26
N PRO A 387 -11.64 -20.92 -20.19
CA PRO A 387 -11.36 -21.33 -21.58
C PRO A 387 -10.14 -22.24 -21.74
N GLY A 388 -9.32 -22.39 -20.70
CA GLY A 388 -8.13 -23.22 -20.65
C GLY A 388 -7.42 -23.06 -19.30
N ASP A 389 -6.20 -23.57 -19.19
CA ASP A 389 -5.32 -23.29 -18.05
C ASP A 389 -4.65 -21.92 -18.25
N ILE A 390 -4.90 -20.98 -17.34
CA ILE A 390 -4.41 -19.59 -17.44
C ILE A 390 -3.45 -19.36 -16.26
N GLU A 391 -2.17 -19.18 -16.59
CA GLU A 391 -1.09 -19.00 -15.62
C GLU A 391 -0.52 -17.58 -15.66
N PHE A 392 -0.26 -17.00 -14.49
CA PHE A 392 0.44 -15.71 -14.37
C PHE A 392 1.22 -15.59 -13.05
N MET A 393 2.10 -14.60 -12.95
CA MET A 393 2.84 -14.34 -11.71
C MET A 393 1.95 -13.64 -10.68
N TYR A 394 1.73 -14.26 -9.52
CA TYR A 394 0.85 -13.72 -8.48
C TYR A 394 1.15 -14.30 -7.08
N VAL A 395 0.39 -13.86 -6.07
CA VAL A 395 0.37 -14.44 -4.73
C VAL A 395 -0.88 -15.32 -4.59
N PRO A 396 -0.78 -16.66 -4.68
CA PRO A 396 -1.96 -17.53 -4.82
C PRO A 396 -2.96 -17.42 -3.66
N SER A 397 -2.47 -17.23 -2.43
CA SER A 397 -3.30 -17.08 -1.23
C SER A 397 -4.12 -15.79 -1.21
N HIS A 398 -3.64 -14.71 -1.82
CA HIS A 398 -4.44 -13.49 -2.00
C HIS A 398 -5.57 -13.72 -3.00
N LEU A 399 -5.28 -14.42 -4.12
CA LEU A 399 -6.27 -14.75 -5.14
C LEU A 399 -7.37 -15.68 -4.59
N ASN A 400 -6.97 -16.75 -3.88
CA ASN A 400 -7.89 -17.67 -3.23
C ASN A 400 -8.83 -16.94 -2.26
N HIS A 401 -8.29 -16.09 -1.37
CA HIS A 401 -9.10 -15.34 -0.39
C HIS A 401 -10.17 -14.45 -1.05
N MET A 402 -9.81 -13.72 -2.12
CA MET A 402 -10.76 -12.84 -2.82
C MET A 402 -11.88 -13.63 -3.50
N VAL A 403 -11.56 -14.75 -4.17
CA VAL A 403 -12.56 -15.61 -4.81
C VAL A 403 -13.44 -16.30 -3.77
N PHE A 404 -12.86 -16.77 -2.67
CA PHE A 404 -13.54 -17.41 -1.55
C PHE A 404 -14.54 -16.49 -0.84
N GLU A 405 -14.15 -15.26 -0.48
CA GLU A 405 -15.07 -14.32 0.16
C GLU A 405 -16.23 -13.92 -0.77
N LEU A 406 -15.97 -13.74 -2.07
CA LEU A 406 -17.04 -13.49 -3.05
C LEU A 406 -17.98 -14.69 -3.18
N LEU A 407 -17.46 -15.91 -3.27
CA LEU A 407 -18.26 -17.13 -3.38
C LEU A 407 -19.11 -17.38 -2.14
N LYS A 408 -18.60 -17.15 -0.92
CA LYS A 408 -19.41 -17.22 0.31
C LYS A 408 -20.61 -16.27 0.25
N ASN A 409 -20.41 -15.02 -0.18
CA ASN A 409 -21.50 -14.04 -0.29
C ASN A 409 -22.59 -14.50 -1.27
N SER A 410 -22.20 -15.01 -2.45
CA SER A 410 -23.15 -15.57 -3.44
C SER A 410 -23.85 -16.84 -2.95
N LEU A 411 -23.13 -17.78 -2.32
CA LEU A 411 -23.70 -19.01 -1.73
C LEU A 411 -24.74 -18.68 -0.65
N ARG A 412 -24.37 -17.80 0.29
CA ARG A 412 -25.26 -17.26 1.33
C ARG A 412 -26.52 -16.64 0.74
N ALA A 413 -26.37 -15.76 -0.26
CA ALA A 413 -27.52 -15.07 -0.88
C ALA A 413 -28.48 -16.04 -1.60
N VAL A 414 -27.98 -17.15 -2.17
CA VAL A 414 -28.84 -18.20 -2.74
C VAL A 414 -29.55 -18.99 -1.64
N VAL A 415 -28.82 -19.51 -0.64
CA VAL A 415 -29.44 -20.33 0.43
C VAL A 415 -30.47 -19.53 1.23
N GLU A 416 -30.17 -18.28 1.61
CA GLU A 416 -31.11 -17.42 2.35
C GLU A 416 -32.32 -16.97 1.53
N ARG A 417 -32.24 -16.98 0.19
CA ARG A 417 -33.38 -16.66 -0.69
C ARG A 417 -34.33 -17.84 -0.88
N PHE A 418 -33.78 -19.04 -1.06
CA PHE A 418 -34.56 -20.23 -1.44
C PHE A 418 -34.91 -21.13 -0.23
N GLY A 419 -34.21 -20.99 0.89
CA GLY A 419 -34.40 -21.81 2.09
C GLY A 419 -33.62 -23.13 2.06
N SER A 420 -33.51 -23.79 3.20
CA SER A 420 -32.90 -25.13 3.35
C SER A 420 -33.62 -26.19 2.50
N ASP A 421 -34.94 -26.07 2.42
CA ASP A 421 -35.82 -27.12 1.90
C ASP A 421 -35.80 -27.22 0.35
N TYR A 422 -35.02 -26.35 -0.30
CA TYR A 422 -34.84 -26.24 -1.75
C TYR A 422 -33.50 -26.85 -2.24
N GLU A 423 -32.90 -27.72 -1.41
CA GLU A 423 -31.53 -28.22 -1.53
C GLU A 423 -31.16 -28.81 -2.90
N ASP A 424 -32.02 -29.64 -3.48
CA ASP A 424 -31.78 -30.28 -4.78
C ASP A 424 -32.02 -29.37 -6.00
N GLU A 425 -32.68 -28.22 -5.82
CA GLU A 425 -33.13 -27.34 -6.91
C GLU A 425 -32.42 -25.98 -6.98
N TYR A 426 -31.49 -25.67 -6.07
CA TYR A 426 -30.80 -24.37 -6.03
C TYR A 426 -30.24 -23.90 -7.39
N PRO A 427 -30.49 -22.64 -7.80
CA PRO A 427 -29.96 -22.13 -9.07
C PRO A 427 -28.42 -22.06 -9.04
N PRO A 428 -27.73 -22.53 -10.10
CA PRO A 428 -26.29 -22.65 -10.08
C PRO A 428 -25.59 -21.30 -10.20
N ILE A 429 -24.67 -21.03 -9.27
CA ILE A 429 -23.78 -19.87 -9.28
C ILE A 429 -22.81 -20.04 -10.44
N LYS A 430 -22.62 -18.99 -11.25
CA LYS A 430 -21.78 -19.02 -12.45
C LYS A 430 -20.48 -18.25 -12.17
N LEU A 431 -19.35 -18.95 -12.15
CA LEU A 431 -18.02 -18.34 -12.06
C LEU A 431 -17.38 -18.37 -13.45
N VAL A 432 -17.18 -17.21 -14.07
CA VAL A 432 -16.61 -17.07 -15.41
C VAL A 432 -15.23 -16.43 -15.32
N ILE A 433 -14.22 -17.12 -15.85
CA ILE A 433 -12.85 -16.63 -15.95
C ILE A 433 -12.58 -16.25 -17.41
N ALA A 434 -12.13 -15.02 -17.64
CA ALA A 434 -11.71 -14.53 -18.94
C ALA A 434 -10.34 -13.85 -18.82
N HIS A 435 -9.50 -13.98 -19.86
CA HIS A 435 -8.22 -13.27 -19.95
C HIS A 435 -8.21 -12.40 -21.22
N GLY A 436 -7.75 -11.16 -21.07
CA GLY A 436 -7.50 -10.24 -22.17
C GLY A 436 -6.01 -10.21 -22.56
N LYS A 437 -5.59 -9.07 -23.10
CA LYS A 437 -4.16 -8.74 -23.30
C LYS A 437 -3.52 -8.06 -22.07
N GLU A 438 -4.35 -7.45 -21.23
CA GLU A 438 -3.96 -6.57 -20.12
C GLU A 438 -4.58 -7.08 -18.81
N ASP A 439 -5.90 -7.28 -18.79
CA ASP A 439 -6.63 -7.78 -17.60
C ASP A 439 -6.88 -9.29 -17.59
N ILE A 440 -7.03 -9.84 -16.38
CA ILE A 440 -7.68 -11.14 -16.12
C ILE A 440 -8.92 -10.88 -15.27
N THR A 441 -10.09 -11.27 -15.78
CA THR A 441 -11.40 -11.02 -15.16
C THR A 441 -11.98 -12.29 -14.58
N ILE A 442 -12.28 -12.27 -13.28
CA ILE A 442 -13.15 -13.27 -12.62
C ILE A 442 -14.51 -12.61 -12.40
N LYS A 443 -15.56 -13.16 -13.01
CA LYS A 443 -16.95 -12.74 -12.79
C LYS A 443 -17.73 -13.86 -12.12
N ILE A 444 -18.11 -13.65 -10.87
CA ILE A 444 -19.10 -14.48 -10.17
C ILE A 444 -20.50 -13.88 -10.44
N SER A 445 -21.50 -14.72 -10.59
CA SER A 445 -22.89 -14.31 -10.82
C SER A 445 -23.84 -15.35 -10.21
N ASP A 446 -24.69 -14.90 -9.30
CA ASP A 446 -25.68 -15.72 -8.59
C ASP A 446 -27.11 -15.22 -8.85
N GLU A 447 -28.07 -15.96 -8.30
CA GLU A 447 -29.50 -15.64 -8.37
C GLU A 447 -30.07 -15.43 -6.95
N GLY A 448 -29.25 -14.98 -6.00
CA GLY A 448 -29.61 -14.73 -4.60
C GLY A 448 -30.45 -13.48 -4.34
N GLY A 449 -31.25 -13.03 -5.32
CA GLY A 449 -32.16 -11.88 -5.22
C GLY A 449 -31.50 -10.51 -5.42
N GLY A 450 -30.19 -10.42 -5.20
CA GLY A 450 -29.39 -9.22 -5.43
C GLY A 450 -29.55 -8.15 -4.35
N LEU A 451 -28.87 -7.01 -4.55
CA LEU A 451 -28.86 -5.89 -3.60
C LEU A 451 -29.86 -4.79 -4.00
N PRO A 452 -30.65 -4.24 -3.07
CA PRO A 452 -31.45 -3.05 -3.34
C PRO A 452 -30.54 -1.86 -3.67
N ARG A 453 -31.00 -0.93 -4.51
CA ARG A 453 -30.17 0.22 -4.96
C ARG A 453 -29.63 1.08 -3.80
N SER A 454 -30.37 1.16 -2.69
CA SER A 454 -29.94 1.81 -1.44
C SER A 454 -28.81 1.08 -0.70
N GLY A 455 -28.64 -0.23 -0.92
CA GLY A 455 -27.56 -1.04 -0.35
C GLY A 455 -26.22 -0.91 -1.09
N ILE A 456 -26.23 -0.53 -2.38
CA ILE A 456 -25.02 -0.49 -3.22
C ILE A 456 -23.91 0.44 -2.67
N PRO A 457 -24.19 1.63 -2.10
CA PRO A 457 -23.15 2.46 -1.50
C PRO A 457 -22.59 1.89 -0.19
N VAL A 458 -23.43 1.22 0.60
CA VAL A 458 -23.10 0.75 1.97
C VAL A 458 -22.54 -0.67 2.02
N VAL A 459 -22.69 -1.49 0.98
CA VAL A 459 -22.08 -2.84 0.92
C VAL A 459 -20.54 -2.81 0.96
N TRP A 460 -19.94 -1.63 0.76
CA TRP A 460 -18.51 -1.39 0.84
C TRP A 460 -18.05 -0.77 2.18
N THR A 461 -18.95 -0.55 3.14
CA THR A 461 -18.57 -0.02 4.46
C THR A 461 -18.32 -1.13 5.47
N TYR A 462 -17.31 -0.93 6.33
CA TYR A 462 -17.02 -1.86 7.42
C TYR A 462 -18.17 -1.88 8.44
N MET A 463 -18.37 -3.02 9.11
CA MET A 463 -19.51 -3.25 10.03
C MET A 463 -20.91 -3.12 9.40
N TYR A 464 -21.03 -3.11 8.06
CA TYR A 464 -22.30 -3.33 7.36
C TYR A 464 -22.42 -4.81 6.96
N THR A 465 -23.47 -5.48 7.42
CA THR A 465 -23.79 -6.86 7.04
C THR A 465 -25.31 -7.03 7.00
N THR A 466 -25.78 -7.92 6.12
CA THR A 466 -27.18 -8.36 6.07
C THR A 466 -27.44 -9.61 6.93
N ALA A 467 -26.41 -10.14 7.60
CA ALA A 467 -26.55 -11.27 8.51
C ALA A 467 -27.12 -10.83 9.86
N GLN A 468 -27.78 -11.76 10.56
CA GLN A 468 -28.03 -11.61 11.98
C GLN A 468 -26.68 -11.54 12.72
N ALA A 469 -26.59 -10.74 13.78
CA ALA A 469 -25.36 -10.59 14.53
C ALA A 469 -25.06 -11.87 15.33
N GLN A 470 -24.06 -12.65 14.89
CA GLN A 470 -23.47 -13.68 15.74
C GLN A 470 -22.79 -12.99 16.93
N GLU A 471 -23.15 -13.40 18.14
CA GLU A 471 -22.40 -13.02 19.34
C GLU A 471 -21.01 -13.66 19.30
N LEU A 472 -20.00 -12.92 19.74
CA LEU A 472 -18.64 -13.43 19.85
C LEU A 472 -18.56 -14.39 21.04
N GLU A 473 -18.33 -15.68 20.78
CA GLU A 473 -18.07 -16.65 21.85
C GLU A 473 -16.88 -16.17 22.72
N PRO A 474 -17.01 -16.06 24.05
CA PRO A 474 -15.98 -15.48 24.90
C PRO A 474 -14.62 -16.20 24.88
N GLU A 475 -14.58 -17.47 24.46
CA GLU A 475 -13.37 -18.31 24.43
C GLU A 475 -12.79 -18.52 23.02
N PHE A 476 -12.69 -17.45 22.22
CA PHE A 476 -12.00 -17.45 20.92
C PHE A 476 -10.47 -17.59 21.03
N ASN A 477 -10.03 -18.70 21.65
CA ASN A 477 -8.67 -18.93 22.13
C ASN A 477 -8.21 -20.38 21.80
N LYS A 478 -8.36 -20.78 20.53
CA LYS A 478 -7.86 -22.05 19.96
C LYS A 478 -7.27 -21.81 18.56
N SER A 479 -6.35 -22.68 18.17
CA SER A 479 -5.46 -22.52 17.00
C SER A 479 -6.08 -22.85 15.65
N GLU A 480 -7.39 -23.07 15.57
CA GLU A 480 -8.12 -23.39 14.34
C GLU A 480 -9.07 -22.24 13.97
N PHE A 481 -8.69 -21.44 12.97
CA PHE A 481 -9.54 -20.42 12.40
C PHE A 481 -10.57 -21.05 11.45
N LYS A 482 -11.67 -21.60 12.00
CA LYS A 482 -12.89 -21.84 11.21
C LYS A 482 -13.43 -20.48 10.75
N ALA A 483 -13.35 -20.19 9.45
CA ALA A 483 -13.87 -18.95 8.89
C ALA A 483 -15.40 -19.00 8.84
N PRO A 484 -16.15 -18.08 9.48
CA PRO A 484 -17.60 -18.12 9.48
C PRO A 484 -18.18 -17.78 8.09
N MET A 485 -19.35 -18.32 7.80
CA MET A 485 -20.05 -18.15 6.52
C MET A 485 -20.44 -16.69 6.29
N ALA A 486 -21.00 -16.04 7.30
CA ALA A 486 -21.15 -14.60 7.39
C ALA A 486 -20.27 -14.04 8.53
N GLY A 487 -19.61 -12.92 8.30
CA GLY A 487 -18.81 -12.21 9.32
C GLY A 487 -19.26 -10.75 9.48
N PHE A 488 -18.44 -9.97 10.18
CA PHE A 488 -18.67 -8.56 10.54
C PHE A 488 -18.77 -7.56 9.37
N GLY A 489 -18.97 -8.00 8.11
CA GLY A 489 -19.01 -7.11 6.94
C GLY A 489 -17.64 -6.72 6.36
N TYR A 490 -16.58 -7.49 6.64
CA TYR A 490 -15.20 -7.13 6.24
C TYR A 490 -14.73 -7.76 4.92
N GLY A 491 -15.39 -8.82 4.43
CA GLY A 491 -14.94 -9.60 3.26
C GLY A 491 -14.87 -8.78 1.96
N LEU A 492 -15.93 -8.03 1.64
CA LEU A 492 -15.98 -7.20 0.42
C LEU A 492 -15.02 -5.99 0.46
N PRO A 493 -14.94 -5.18 1.54
CA PRO A 493 -13.95 -4.11 1.64
C PRO A 493 -12.49 -4.60 1.62
N ILE A 494 -12.16 -5.68 2.33
CA ILE A 494 -10.79 -6.23 2.33
C ILE A 494 -10.42 -6.81 0.95
N SER A 495 -11.34 -7.51 0.29
CA SER A 495 -11.09 -8.04 -1.07
C SER A 495 -10.82 -6.91 -2.07
N ARG A 496 -11.58 -5.81 -2.00
CA ARG A 496 -11.34 -4.59 -2.79
C ARG A 496 -9.93 -4.03 -2.58
N LEU A 497 -9.48 -3.92 -1.32
CA LEU A 497 -8.13 -3.43 -0.99
C LEU A 497 -7.02 -4.35 -1.51
N ALA A 498 -7.21 -5.67 -1.46
CA ALA A 498 -6.24 -6.64 -1.95
C ALA A 498 -6.02 -6.52 -3.47
N ILE A 499 -7.08 -6.29 -4.26
CA ILE A 499 -6.98 -5.99 -5.70
C ILE A 499 -6.24 -4.66 -5.91
N CYS A 500 -6.72 -3.57 -5.29
CA CYS A 500 -6.18 -2.23 -5.51
C CYS A 500 -4.69 -2.14 -5.21
N LYS A 501 -4.21 -2.77 -4.11
CA LYS A 501 -2.80 -2.67 -3.69
C LYS A 501 -1.81 -3.36 -4.65
N ILE A 502 -2.28 -4.25 -5.52
CA ILE A 502 -1.43 -5.03 -6.43
C ILE A 502 -1.52 -4.52 -7.87
N PHE A 503 -2.71 -4.09 -8.31
CA PHE A 503 -2.97 -3.68 -9.70
C PHE A 503 -3.15 -2.17 -9.92
N ARG A 504 -3.12 -1.32 -8.88
CA ARG A 504 -3.09 0.14 -9.02
C ARG A 504 -1.85 0.72 -8.36
N TRP A 505 -0.83 0.92 -9.18
CA TRP A 505 0.38 1.69 -8.91
C TRP A 505 0.35 2.99 -9.72
#